data_AF-A0A974TFG1-F1
#
_entry.id   AF-A0A974TFG1-F1
#
_cell.length_a   1.000
_cell.length_b   1.000
_cell.length_c   1.000
_cell.angle_alpha   90.00
_cell.angle_beta   90.00
_cell.angle_gamma   90.00
#
_symmetry.space_group_name_H-M   'P 1'
#
loop_
_entity.id
_entity.type
_entity.pdbx_description
1 polymer ?
#
loop_
_entity_poly.entity_id
_entity_poly.type
_entity_poly.pdbx_seq_one_letter_code
_entity_poly.pdbx_strand_id
1 'polypeptide(L)'
;MNEFIDRAIADLRERIAKLEALKGAEPEVMETLAHVRRIWSDDRAWIWLLRHNTVLGGSPIDLLLRGQVEPVRTLLVRIEYGIAS
;
A
#
# COMPACT_ATOMS: atom_id res chain seq x y z
N MET A 1 -21.78 -6.71 23.64
CA MET A 1 -21.05 -5.98 22.58
C MET A 1 -19.75 -6.75 22.35
N ASN A 2 -19.48 -7.17 21.11
CA ASN A 2 -18.45 -8.15 20.83
C ASN A 2 -17.12 -7.45 20.51
N GLU A 3 -16.24 -7.35 21.51
CA GLU A 3 -14.96 -6.63 21.40
C GLU A 3 -14.09 -7.07 20.22
N PHE A 4 -14.21 -8.32 19.76
CA PHE A 4 -13.47 -8.79 18.57
C PHE A 4 -13.97 -8.15 17.29
N ILE A 5 -15.30 -8.00 17.16
CA ILE A 5 -15.92 -7.32 16.02
C ILE A 5 -15.56 -5.84 16.04
N ASP A 6 -15.62 -5.20 17.21
CA ASP A 6 -15.27 -3.78 17.35
C ASP A 6 -13.80 -3.50 16.98
N ARG A 7 -12.86 -4.37 17.39
CA ARG A 7 -11.46 -4.28 16.98
C ARG A 7 -11.26 -4.48 15.48
N ALA A 8 -11.95 -5.45 14.87
CA ALA A 8 -11.85 -5.68 13.43
C ALA A 8 -12.39 -4.47 12.63
N ILE A 9 -13.49 -3.86 13.08
CA ILE A 9 -14.03 -2.64 12.49
C ILE A 9 -13.04 -1.49 12.62
N ALA A 10 -12.39 -1.32 13.77
CA ALA A 10 -11.39 -0.28 13.97
C ALA A 10 -10.19 -0.44 13.02
N ASP A 11 -9.65 -1.65 12.86
CA ASP A 11 -8.57 -1.95 11.91
C ASP A 11 -8.98 -1.63 10.45
N LEU A 12 -10.19 -2.02 10.04
CA LEU A 12 -10.70 -1.73 8.71
C LEU A 12 -10.87 -0.22 8.47
N ARG A 13 -11.35 0.53 9.47
CA ARG A 13 -11.47 1.99 9.39
C ARG A 13 -10.10 2.66 9.23
N GLU A 14 -9.08 2.19 9.95
CA GLU A 14 -7.71 2.71 9.80
C GLU A 14 -7.20 2.48 8.38
N ARG A 15 -7.38 1.27 7.82
CA ARG A 15 -6.97 0.96 6.44
C ARG A 15 -7.68 1.83 5.41
N ILE A 16 -8.97 2.08 5.59
CA ILE A 16 -9.74 2.99 4.73
C ILE A 16 -9.16 4.40 4.82
N ALA A 17 -8.92 4.91 6.03
CA ALA A 17 -8.35 6.25 6.23
C ALA A 17 -6.98 6.42 5.55
N LYS A 18 -6.13 5.39 5.56
CA LYS A 18 -4.85 5.39 4.83
C LYS A 18 -5.04 5.52 3.32
N LEU A 19 -5.99 4.78 2.73
CA LEU A 19 -6.31 4.91 1.31
C LEU A 19 -6.88 6.29 0.97
N GLU A 20 -7.70 6.86 1.84
CA GLU A 20 -8.26 8.20 1.66
C GLU A 20 -7.17 9.28 1.68
N ALA A 21 -6.18 9.15 2.57
CA ALA A 21 -5.04 10.06 2.64
C ALA A 21 -4.21 10.09 1.34
N LEU A 22 -4.24 9.03 0.53
CA LEU A 22 -3.56 8.98 -0.76
C LEU A 22 -4.27 9.76 -1.88
N LYS A 23 -5.56 10.11 -1.74
CA LYS A 23 -6.33 10.78 -2.81
C LYS A 23 -5.80 12.18 -3.16
N GLY A 24 -5.02 12.80 -2.27
CA GLY A 24 -4.37 14.09 -2.48
C GLY A 24 -2.85 14.03 -2.33
N ALA A 25 -2.25 12.87 -2.59
CA ALA A 25 -0.81 12.69 -2.41
C ALA A 25 0.01 13.46 -3.46
N GLU A 26 1.27 13.71 -3.12
CA GLU A 26 2.26 14.34 -4.00
C GLU A 26 2.44 13.58 -5.32
N PRO A 27 2.88 14.24 -6.41
CA PRO A 27 3.02 13.63 -7.73
C PRO A 27 3.81 12.32 -7.74
N GLU A 28 4.93 12.25 -7.01
CA GLU A 28 5.77 11.05 -6.94
C GLU A 28 5.03 9.83 -6.34
N VAL A 29 4.15 10.08 -5.35
CA VAL A 29 3.31 9.03 -4.77
C VAL A 29 2.27 8.61 -5.80
N MET A 30 1.61 9.56 -6.48
CA MET A 30 0.61 9.26 -7.51
C MET A 30 1.18 8.44 -8.68
N GLU A 31 2.40 8.76 -9.13
CA GLU A 31 3.13 7.96 -10.12
C GLU A 31 3.41 6.55 -9.62
N THR A 32 3.79 6.41 -8.34
CA THR A 32 4.03 5.10 -7.73
C THR A 32 2.74 4.28 -7.67
N LEU A 33 1.61 4.89 -7.31
CA LEU A 33 0.30 4.24 -7.33
C LEU A 33 -0.10 3.81 -8.75
N ALA A 34 0.23 4.61 -9.77
CA ALA A 34 0.01 4.24 -11.16
C ALA A 34 0.87 3.02 -11.57
N HIS A 35 2.10 2.91 -11.08
CA HIS A 35 2.95 1.72 -11.27
C HIS A 35 2.34 0.50 -10.59
N VAL A 36 1.87 0.61 -9.35
CA VAL A 36 1.16 -0.50 -8.66
C VAL A 36 0.00 -1.02 -9.50
N ARG A 37 -0.83 -0.13 -10.04
CA ARG A 37 -1.98 -0.50 -10.91
C ARG A 37 -1.58 -1.15 -12.24
N ARG A 38 -0.36 -0.90 -12.72
CA ARG A 38 0.14 -1.53 -13.94
C ARG A 38 0.51 -3.00 -13.71
N ILE A 39 1.07 -3.30 -12.53
CA ILE A 39 1.44 -4.67 -12.13
C ILE A 39 0.19 -5.48 -11.82
N TRP A 40 -0.76 -4.91 -11.09
CA TRP A 40 -2.03 -5.55 -10.75
C TRP A 40 -3.20 -4.69 -11.24
N SER A 41 -3.94 -5.21 -12.22
CA SER A 41 -5.01 -4.49 -12.93
C SER A 41 -6.36 -4.42 -12.18
N ASP A 42 -6.44 -4.96 -10.96
CA ASP A 42 -7.67 -5.03 -10.16
C ASP A 42 -7.42 -4.57 -8.71
N ASP A 43 -8.44 -4.75 -7.86
CA ASP A 43 -8.41 -4.35 -6.45
C ASP A 43 -7.27 -4.98 -5.63
N ARG A 44 -6.60 -6.03 -6.15
CA ARG A 44 -5.41 -6.61 -5.51
C ARG A 44 -4.27 -5.61 -5.39
N ALA A 45 -4.18 -4.61 -6.27
CA ALA A 45 -3.22 -3.50 -6.17
C ALA A 45 -3.33 -2.78 -4.81
N TRP A 46 -4.56 -2.44 -4.41
CA TRP A 46 -4.83 -1.69 -3.17
C TRP A 46 -4.67 -2.57 -1.94
N ILE A 47 -5.07 -3.85 -2.05
CA ILE A 47 -4.87 -4.83 -0.98
C ILE A 47 -3.38 -5.04 -0.71
N TRP A 48 -2.54 -5.09 -1.76
CA TRP A 48 -1.09 -5.22 -1.61
C TRP A 48 -0.50 -4.04 -0.85
N LEU A 49 -0.91 -2.80 -1.15
CA LEU A 49 -0.45 -1.60 -0.43
C LEU A 49 -0.76 -1.64 1.07
N LEU A 50 -1.90 -2.22 1.45
CA LEU A 50 -2.38 -2.29 2.82
C LEU A 50 -1.78 -3.45 3.62
N ARG A 51 -1.19 -4.45 2.96
CA ARG A 51 -0.63 -5.63 3.62
C ARG A 51 0.80 -5.35 4.06
N HIS A 52 1.16 -5.93 5.20
CA HIS A 52 2.56 -5.95 5.61
C HIS A 52 3.39 -6.66 4.53
N ASN A 53 4.44 -5.99 4.08
CA ASN A 53 5.41 -6.51 3.14
C ASN A 53 6.74 -6.73 3.87
N THR A 54 7.21 -7.98 3.88
CA THR A 54 8.42 -8.38 4.63
C THR A 54 9.68 -7.73 4.08
N VAL A 55 9.79 -7.54 2.76
CA VAL A 55 10.94 -6.86 2.14
C VAL A 55 11.02 -5.40 2.54
N LEU A 56 9.87 -4.73 2.70
CA LEU A 56 9.80 -3.34 3.13
C LEU A 56 9.78 -3.17 4.66
N GLY A 57 9.63 -4.27 5.42
CA GLY A 57 9.49 -4.22 6.88
C GLY A 57 8.21 -3.52 7.36
N GLY A 58 7.21 -3.34 6.49
CA GLY A 58 6.03 -2.52 6.75
C GLY A 58 5.00 -2.62 5.63
N SER A 59 3.85 -1.96 5.78
CA SER A 59 2.90 -1.86 4.67
C SER A 59 3.37 -0.79 3.67
N PRO A 60 3.36 -1.04 2.35
CA PRO A 60 3.77 -0.05 1.36
C PRO A 60 3.04 1.29 1.51
N ILE A 61 1.76 1.28 1.91
CA ILE A 61 1.01 2.51 2.13
C ILE A 61 1.59 3.37 3.26
N ASP A 62 2.08 2.76 4.35
CA ASP A 62 2.66 3.50 5.46
C ASP A 62 3.97 4.19 5.05
N LEU A 63 4.75 3.56 4.16
CA LEU A 63 5.95 4.17 3.57
C LEU A 63 5.60 5.36 2.68
N LEU A 64 4.63 5.18 1.78
CA LEU A 64 4.16 6.26 0.88
C LEU A 64 3.62 7.46 1.66
N LEU A 65 2.83 7.22 2.72
CA LEU A 65 2.30 8.29 3.58
C LEU A 65 3.39 9.03 4.37
N ARG A 66 4.56 8.41 4.57
CA ARG A 66 5.74 9.05 5.19
C ARG A 66 6.68 9.70 4.16
N GLY A 67 6.30 9.73 2.89
CA GLY A 67 7.15 10.22 1.79
C GLY A 67 8.32 9.30 1.45
N GLN A 68 8.35 8.06 1.97
CA GLN A 68 9.39 7.08 1.70
C GLN A 68 9.06 6.29 0.43
N VAL A 69 9.09 6.98 -0.71
CA VAL A 69 8.61 6.47 -2.00
C VAL A 69 9.58 5.45 -2.61
N GLU A 70 10.88 5.70 -2.53
CA GLU A 70 11.86 4.90 -3.27
C GLU A 70 11.97 3.41 -2.91
N PRO A 71 11.88 3.01 -1.63
CA PRO A 71 11.81 1.59 -1.28
C PRO A 71 10.65 0.87 -1.99
N VAL A 72 9.50 1.54 -2.09
CA VAL A 72 8.30 0.98 -2.74
C VAL A 72 8.52 0.87 -4.26
N ARG A 73 9.03 1.93 -4.91
CA ARG A 73 9.36 1.91 -6.35
C ARG A 73 10.36 0.81 -6.69
N THR A 74 11.43 0.69 -5.90
CA THR A 74 12.45 -0.33 -6.10
C THR A 74 11.85 -1.74 -6.03
N LEU A 75 10.96 -1.99 -5.08
CA LEU A 75 10.28 -3.28 -4.98
C LEU A 75 9.34 -3.52 -6.17
N LEU A 76 8.59 -2.51 -6.62
CA LEU A 76 7.70 -2.65 -7.78
C LEU A 76 8.46 -3.03 -9.05
N VAL A 77 9.61 -2.40 -9.29
CA VAL A 77 10.51 -2.76 -10.40
C VAL A 77 10.92 -4.23 -10.30
N ARG A 78 11.36 -4.70 -9.12
CA ARG A 78 11.75 -6.10 -8.92
C ARG A 78 10.59 -7.06 -9.21
N ILE A 79 9.38 -6.73 -8.76
CA ILE A 79 8.17 -7.52 -9.02
C ILE A 79 7.86 -7.59 -10.52
N GLU A 80 7.94 -6.45 -11.22
CA GLU A 80 7.69 -6.38 -12.67
C GLU A 80 8.66 -7.24 -13.48
N TYR A 81 9.92 -7.36 -13.02
CA TYR A 81 10.94 -8.23 -13.62
C TYR A 81 10.96 -9.66 -13.07
N GLY A 82 10.01 -10.05 -12.21
CA GLY A 82 9.93 -11.40 -11.65
C GLY A 82 11.06 -11.74 -10.68
N ILE A 83 11.77 -10.74 -10.15
CA ILE A 83 12.83 -10.91 -9.15
C ILE A 83 12.16 -11.01 -7.79
N ALA A 84 12.23 -12.20 -7.18
CA ALA A 84 11.53 -12.60 -5.95
C ALA A 84 11.26 -11.46 -4.95
N SER A 85 9.98 -11.33 -4.61
CA SER A 85 9.35 -10.44 -3.63
C SER A 85 9.12 -11.10 -2.29
#